data_AF-A0A9D4TX41-F1
#
_entry.id   AF-A0A9D4TX41-F1
#
_cell.length_a   1.000
_cell.length_b   1.000
_cell.length_c   1.000
_cell.angle_alpha   90.00
_cell.angle_beta   90.00
_cell.angle_gamma   90.00
#
_symmetry.space_group_name_H-M   'P 1'
#
loop_
_entity.id
_entity.type
_entity.pdbx_description
1 polymer ?
#
loop_
_entity_poly.entity_id
_entity_poly.type
_entity_poly.pdbx_seq_one_letter_code
_entity_poly.pdbx_strand_id
1 'polypeptide(L)'
;MVDGVLSYGSEVWGMQLAAASAAGKTSSTAASKAERLHLAHLRRLLRVRQGTPTAVVLAEAGERPLWQRWVLRAVKLWNLAVTAEQSSLLWQAMTASVALAVAPGHRIPARQPWVQQLAAALAAMGVQLDLHQPLPVCQAAVQSACSAWQLKHLQDAATREGASKLQHYTQGVCGCQPGHTRGLPDGCARAQQAGTAGTAAHWLSLGA
;
A
#
# COMPACT_ATOMS: atom_id res chain seq x y z
N MET A 1 2.15 -10.07 14.00
CA MET A 1 3.11 -9.00 13.64
C MET A 1 2.67 -7.72 14.36
N VAL A 2 3.53 -6.70 14.56
CA VAL A 2 3.23 -5.48 15.35
C VAL A 2 2.32 -4.53 14.56
N ASP A 3 1.13 -5.01 14.18
CA ASP A 3 0.23 -4.32 13.25
C ASP A 3 -0.67 -3.29 13.92
N GLY A 4 -1.00 -3.53 15.20
CA GLY A 4 -1.90 -2.67 15.97
C GLY A 4 -1.32 -1.27 16.19
N VAL A 5 -0.05 -1.18 16.59
CA VAL A 5 0.57 0.09 17.00
C VAL A 5 0.86 1.01 15.80
N LEU A 6 1.40 0.46 14.71
CA LEU A 6 1.82 1.27 13.55
C LEU A 6 0.67 1.74 12.66
N SER A 7 -0.51 1.13 12.81
CA SER A 7 -1.71 1.45 12.01
C SER A 7 -2.88 1.93 12.85
N TYR A 8 -2.65 2.25 14.13
CA TYR A 8 -3.70 2.79 15.00
C TYR A 8 -4.19 4.15 14.49
N GLY A 9 -5.51 4.30 14.32
CA GLY A 9 -6.13 5.53 13.80
C GLY A 9 -5.75 5.88 12.37
N SER A 10 -5.10 4.96 11.64
CA SER A 10 -4.61 5.21 10.27
C SER A 10 -5.75 5.45 9.28
N GLU A 11 -6.91 4.84 9.52
CA GLU A 11 -8.13 5.06 8.76
C GLU A 11 -8.60 6.50 8.80
N VAL A 12 -8.28 7.28 9.85
CA VAL A 12 -8.63 8.69 9.98
C VAL A 12 -7.43 9.59 9.64
N TRP A 13 -6.28 9.38 10.29
CA TRP A 13 -5.14 10.30 10.23
C TRP A 13 -4.09 9.94 9.18
N GLY A 14 -4.07 8.68 8.73
CA GLY A 14 -3.09 8.17 7.76
C GLY A 14 -3.44 8.50 6.31
N MET A 15 -4.64 9.00 6.04
CA MET A 15 -5.14 9.14 4.67
C MET A 15 -4.38 10.14 3.81
N GLN A 16 -3.87 11.23 4.38
CA GLN A 16 -3.01 12.17 3.66
C GLN A 16 -1.72 11.50 3.15
N LEU A 17 -1.14 10.60 3.96
CA LEU A 17 0.08 9.87 3.63
C LEU A 17 -0.22 8.75 2.63
N ALA A 18 -1.36 8.09 2.80
CA ALA A 18 -1.83 7.07 1.88
C ALA A 18 -2.14 7.65 0.49
N ALA A 19 -2.84 8.79 0.43
CA ALA A 19 -3.13 9.50 -0.81
C ALA A 19 -1.84 10.01 -1.49
N ALA A 20 -0.88 10.54 -0.72
CA ALA A 20 0.42 10.93 -1.27
C ALA A 20 1.20 9.74 -1.84
N SER A 21 1.12 8.58 -1.18
CA SER A 21 1.74 7.33 -1.63
C SER A 21 1.08 6.81 -2.91
N ALA A 22 -0.26 6.75 -2.96
CA ALA A 22 -1.01 6.34 -4.15
C ALA A 22 -0.84 7.32 -5.32
N ALA A 23 -0.57 8.60 -5.07
CA ALA A 23 -0.27 9.57 -6.12
C ALA A 23 1.17 9.45 -6.68
N GLY A 24 1.97 8.47 -6.22
CA GLY A 24 3.36 8.28 -6.66
C GLY A 24 4.29 9.43 -6.25
N LYS A 25 3.87 10.28 -5.30
CA LYS A 25 4.67 11.42 -4.80
C LYS A 25 5.71 11.00 -3.76
N THR A 26 5.93 9.70 -3.59
CA THR A 26 6.85 9.17 -2.59
C THR A 26 8.27 9.06 -3.14
N SER A 27 9.08 10.07 -2.86
CA SER A 27 10.53 9.83 -2.76
C SER A 27 10.78 8.87 -1.59
N SER A 28 11.94 8.19 -1.57
CA SER A 28 12.38 7.37 -0.42
C SER A 28 12.38 8.13 0.92
N THR A 29 12.34 9.47 0.89
CA THR A 29 12.23 10.39 2.02
C THR A 29 10.80 10.70 2.48
N ALA A 30 9.78 10.45 1.65
CA ALA A 30 8.38 10.76 1.91
C ALA A 30 7.58 9.63 2.58
N ALA A 31 8.21 8.46 2.80
CA ALA A 31 7.62 7.40 3.61
C ALA A 31 7.35 7.91 5.04
N SER A 32 6.19 7.55 5.58
CA SER A 32 5.81 7.92 6.95
C SER A 32 6.86 7.47 7.97
N LYS A 33 6.96 8.14 9.13
CA LYS A 33 7.86 7.68 10.21
C LYS A 33 7.57 6.21 10.60
N ALA A 34 6.30 5.83 10.62
CA ALA A 34 5.86 4.46 10.90
C ALA A 34 6.38 3.47 9.85
N GLU A 35 6.27 3.81 8.57
CA GLU A 35 6.75 2.97 7.46
C GLU A 35 8.28 2.88 7.44
N ARG A 36 9.00 3.96 7.73
CA ARG A 36 10.46 3.91 7.88
C ARG A 36 10.88 2.98 9.01
N LEU A 37 10.20 3.04 10.17
CA LEU A 37 10.48 2.16 11.30
C LEU A 37 10.17 0.70 10.96
N HIS A 38 9.03 0.44 10.32
CA HIS A 38 8.64 -0.89 9.86
C HIS A 38 9.67 -1.47 8.90
N LEU A 39 10.07 -0.72 7.88
CA LEU A 39 11.07 -1.15 6.91
C LEU A 39 12.45 -1.35 7.54
N ALA A 40 12.86 -0.48 8.47
CA ALA A 40 14.12 -0.68 9.20
C ALA A 40 14.10 -1.93 10.08
N HIS A 41 12.94 -2.29 10.62
CA HIS A 41 12.75 -3.55 11.35
C HIS A 41 12.82 -4.76 10.40
N LEU A 42 12.09 -4.74 9.28
CA LEU A 42 12.13 -5.81 8.27
C LEU A 42 13.53 -6.02 7.71
N ARG A 43 14.26 -4.94 7.41
CA ARG A 43 15.64 -5.03 6.93
C ARG A 43 16.57 -5.71 7.93
N ARG A 44 16.38 -5.45 9.23
CA ARG A 44 17.14 -6.10 10.31
C ARG A 44 16.78 -7.58 10.45
N LEU A 45 15.50 -7.93 10.36
CA LEU A 45 15.03 -9.33 10.41
C LEU A 45 15.58 -10.15 9.24
N LEU A 46 15.50 -9.61 8.02
CA LEU A 46 15.99 -10.26 6.81
C LEU A 46 17.52 -10.16 6.64
N ARG A 47 18.22 -9.45 7.54
CA ARG A 47 19.67 -9.18 7.49
C ARG A 47 20.14 -8.57 6.15
N VAL A 48 19.29 -7.75 5.52
CA VAL A 48 19.59 -7.09 4.25
C VAL A 48 20.17 -5.69 4.47
N ARG A 49 20.93 -5.20 3.49
CA ARG A 49 21.57 -3.86 3.54
C ARG A 49 20.51 -2.75 3.52
N GLN A 50 20.85 -1.58 4.09
CA GLN A 50 19.96 -0.41 4.08
C GLN A 50 19.61 0.07 2.66
N GLY A 51 20.55 -0.07 1.72
CA GLY A 51 20.36 0.28 0.30
C GLY A 51 19.55 -0.74 -0.51
N THR A 52 18.98 -1.78 0.11
CA THR A 52 18.10 -2.72 -0.58
C THR A 52 16.77 -2.04 -0.93
N PRO A 53 16.29 -2.14 -2.18
CA PRO A 53 15.03 -1.53 -2.60
C PRO A 53 13.86 -2.00 -1.71
N THR A 54 13.04 -1.05 -1.26
CA THR A 54 11.91 -1.32 -0.35
C THR A 54 10.96 -2.39 -0.88
N ALA A 55 10.73 -2.43 -2.19
CA ALA A 55 9.89 -3.43 -2.84
C ALA A 55 10.38 -4.86 -2.62
N VAL A 56 11.70 -5.07 -2.72
CA VAL A 56 12.35 -6.36 -2.48
C VAL A 56 12.20 -6.77 -1.03
N VAL A 57 12.47 -5.83 -0.10
CA VAL A 57 12.32 -6.10 1.34
C VAL A 57 10.90 -6.53 1.70
N LEU A 58 9.90 -5.86 1.12
CA LEU A 58 8.49 -6.17 1.36
C LEU A 58 8.09 -7.53 0.75
N ALA A 59 8.53 -7.81 -0.48
CA ALA A 59 8.28 -9.11 -1.11
C ALA A 59 8.91 -10.26 -0.30
N GLU A 60 10.19 -10.18 0.03
CA GLU A 60 10.88 -11.20 0.84
C GLU A 60 10.27 -11.36 2.24
N ALA A 61 9.79 -10.27 2.86
CA ALA A 61 9.16 -10.31 4.17
C ALA A 61 7.75 -10.92 4.14
N GLY A 62 7.18 -11.14 2.97
CA GLY A 62 5.83 -11.60 2.87
C GLY A 62 4.78 -10.48 3.06
N GLU A 63 5.15 -9.22 2.84
CA GLU A 63 4.41 -8.08 3.36
C GLU A 63 4.02 -7.03 2.33
N ARG A 64 2.90 -6.35 2.61
CA ARG A 64 2.38 -5.25 1.80
C ARG A 64 2.78 -3.89 2.38
N PRO A 65 2.95 -2.85 1.55
CA PRO A 65 3.17 -1.49 2.03
C PRO A 65 2.09 -1.05 3.03
N LEU A 66 2.48 -0.31 4.07
CA LEU A 66 1.55 0.11 5.13
C LEU A 66 0.41 0.98 4.58
N TRP A 67 0.71 1.84 3.61
CA TRP A 67 -0.28 2.72 3.01
C TRP A 67 -1.46 1.95 2.39
N GLN A 68 -1.24 0.76 1.80
CA GLN A 68 -2.33 -0.05 1.25
C GLN A 68 -3.28 -0.51 2.34
N ARG A 69 -2.73 -0.89 3.49
CA ARG A 69 -3.53 -1.30 4.65
C ARG A 69 -4.36 -0.13 5.16
N TRP A 70 -3.78 1.07 5.19
CA TRP A 70 -4.48 2.28 5.63
C TRP A 70 -5.64 2.64 4.69
N VAL A 71 -5.43 2.54 3.37
CA VAL A 71 -6.51 2.70 2.39
C VAL A 71 -7.62 1.69 2.63
N LEU A 72 -7.29 0.40 2.78
CA LEU A 72 -8.30 -0.65 3.01
C LEU A 72 -9.08 -0.43 4.31
N ARG A 73 -8.43 0.02 5.39
CA ARG A 73 -9.11 0.38 6.64
C ARG A 73 -10.00 1.61 6.47
N ALA A 74 -9.57 2.61 5.72
CA ALA A 74 -10.38 3.78 5.42
C ALA A 74 -11.60 3.45 4.54
N VAL A 75 -11.46 2.54 3.57
CA VAL A 75 -12.59 2.02 2.80
C VAL A 75 -13.55 1.24 3.69
N LYS A 76 -13.04 0.44 4.63
CA LYS A 76 -13.89 -0.23 5.62
C LYS A 76 -14.67 0.79 6.47
N LEU A 77 -14.01 1.86 6.92
CA LEU A 77 -14.66 2.95 7.65
C LEU A 77 -15.72 3.66 6.80
N TRP A 78 -15.41 3.95 5.53
CA TRP A 78 -16.37 4.50 4.57
C TRP A 78 -17.60 3.63 4.43
N ASN A 79 -17.42 2.33 4.17
CA ASN A 79 -18.54 1.40 4.01
C ASN A 79 -19.42 1.37 5.26
N LEU A 80 -18.80 1.32 6.46
CA LEU A 80 -19.54 1.37 7.72
C LEU A 80 -20.30 2.68 7.88
N ALA A 81 -19.70 3.81 7.52
CA ALA A 81 -20.32 5.12 7.65
C ALA A 81 -21.50 5.33 6.69
N VAL A 82 -21.40 4.82 5.46
CA VAL A 82 -22.47 4.88 4.46
C VAL A 82 -23.66 4.02 4.85
N THR A 83 -23.42 2.86 5.47
CA THR A 83 -24.50 1.96 5.95
C THR A 83 -25.00 2.29 7.35
N ALA A 84 -24.39 3.24 8.05
CA ALA A 84 -24.78 3.61 9.39
C ALA A 84 -26.14 4.29 9.41
N GLU A 85 -26.83 4.20 10.55
CA GLU A 85 -28.10 4.90 10.77
C GLU A 85 -27.90 6.41 10.64
N GLN A 86 -28.86 7.11 10.02
CA GLN A 86 -28.77 8.56 9.76
C GLN A 86 -28.70 9.41 11.03
N SER A 87 -29.22 8.89 12.14
CA SER A 87 -29.14 9.51 13.46
C SER A 87 -27.74 9.39 14.09
N SER A 88 -26.88 8.51 13.58
CA SER A 88 -25.56 8.24 14.14
C SER A 88 -24.56 9.37 13.88
N LEU A 89 -23.68 9.64 14.86
CA LEU A 89 -22.59 10.61 14.71
C LEU A 89 -21.65 10.27 13.55
N LEU A 90 -21.45 8.97 13.27
CA LEU A 90 -20.61 8.53 12.17
C LEU A 90 -21.21 8.94 10.82
N TRP A 91 -22.51 8.73 10.63
CA TRP A 91 -23.22 9.16 9.44
C TRP A 91 -23.18 10.69 9.30
N GLN A 92 -23.47 11.42 10.38
CA GLN A 92 -23.45 12.89 10.37
C GLN A 92 -22.06 13.45 10.04
N ALA A 93 -20.99 12.90 10.63
CA ALA A 93 -19.63 13.31 10.36
C ALA A 93 -19.21 12.99 8.92
N MET A 94 -19.62 11.84 8.38
CA MET A 94 -19.39 11.47 6.99
C MET A 94 -20.10 12.43 6.04
N THR A 95 -21.39 12.69 6.24
CA THR A 95 -22.17 13.63 5.42
C THR A 95 -21.59 15.04 5.46
N ALA A 96 -21.16 15.52 6.63
CA ALA A 96 -20.47 16.80 6.76
C ALA A 96 -19.13 16.82 6.00
N SER A 97 -18.35 15.73 6.07
CA SER A 97 -17.10 15.63 5.32
C SER A 97 -17.33 15.56 3.80
N VAL A 98 -18.42 14.94 3.34
CA VAL A 98 -18.83 14.92 1.93
C VAL A 98 -19.21 16.34 1.49
N ALA A 99 -20.02 17.05 2.27
CA ALA A 99 -20.42 18.42 1.96
C ALA A 99 -19.21 19.36 1.83
N LEU A 100 -18.21 19.20 2.72
CA LEU A 100 -16.95 19.94 2.63
C LEU A 100 -16.10 19.57 1.42
N ALA A 101 -16.21 18.34 0.91
CA ALA A 101 -15.44 17.85 -0.23
C ALA A 101 -16.00 18.33 -1.59
N VAL A 102 -17.29 18.72 -1.65
CA VAL A 102 -17.93 19.27 -2.86
C VAL A 102 -17.54 20.74 -3.11
N ALA A 103 -17.14 21.47 -2.06
CA ALA A 103 -16.55 22.80 -2.19
C ALA A 103 -15.18 22.74 -2.91
N PRO A 104 -14.70 23.82 -3.57
CA PRO A 104 -13.40 23.82 -4.23
C PRO A 104 -12.30 23.44 -3.24
N GLY A 105 -11.82 22.20 -3.37
CA GLY A 105 -10.98 21.58 -2.36
C GLY A 105 -9.60 22.24 -2.24
N HIS A 106 -9.02 22.15 -1.05
CA HIS A 106 -7.67 22.68 -0.82
C HIS A 106 -6.61 21.88 -1.58
N ARG A 107 -5.59 22.57 -2.10
CA ARG A 107 -4.43 21.94 -2.77
C ARG A 107 -3.50 21.18 -1.79
N ILE A 108 -3.56 21.51 -0.51
CA ILE A 108 -2.73 20.92 0.55
C ILE A 108 -3.48 19.70 1.13
N PRO A 109 -2.96 18.46 1.01
CA PRO A 109 -3.64 17.26 1.49
C PRO A 109 -4.06 17.32 2.96
N ALA A 110 -3.20 17.87 3.83
CA ALA A 110 -3.48 18.01 5.26
C ALA A 110 -4.68 18.93 5.58
N ARG A 111 -5.11 19.77 4.63
CA ARG A 111 -6.28 20.66 4.76
C ARG A 111 -7.49 20.18 3.98
N GLN A 112 -7.39 19.03 3.30
CA GLN A 112 -8.52 18.42 2.61
C GLN A 112 -9.39 17.67 3.62
N PRO A 113 -10.73 17.69 3.46
CA PRO A 113 -11.62 16.80 4.20
C PRO A 113 -11.21 15.35 4.02
N TRP A 114 -11.49 14.53 5.03
CA TRP A 114 -11.09 13.13 5.04
C TRP A 114 -11.61 12.37 3.80
N VAL A 115 -12.88 12.58 3.43
CA VAL A 115 -13.50 11.97 2.24
C VAL A 115 -12.78 12.39 0.95
N GLN A 116 -12.32 13.64 0.85
CA GLN A 116 -11.58 14.11 -0.32
C GLN A 116 -10.21 13.41 -0.42
N GLN A 117 -9.53 13.19 0.70
CA GLN A 117 -8.26 12.43 0.72
C GLN A 117 -8.47 10.98 0.29
N LEU A 118 -9.58 10.36 0.74
CA LEU A 118 -9.97 9.01 0.35
C LEU A 118 -10.30 8.92 -1.15
N ALA A 119 -11.12 9.84 -1.66
CA ALA A 119 -11.45 9.91 -3.07
C ALA A 119 -10.20 10.09 -3.95
N ALA A 120 -9.27 10.96 -3.54
CA ALA A 120 -8.01 11.17 -4.26
C ALA A 120 -7.11 9.92 -4.24
N ALA A 121 -7.03 9.20 -3.11
CA ALA A 121 -6.27 7.96 -3.01
C ALA A 121 -6.85 6.86 -3.90
N LEU A 122 -8.18 6.69 -3.88
CA LEU A 122 -8.89 5.74 -4.72
C LEU A 122 -8.74 6.07 -6.21
N ALA A 123 -8.92 7.34 -6.59
CA ALA A 123 -8.80 7.80 -7.96
C ALA A 123 -7.39 7.57 -8.53
N ALA A 124 -6.35 7.76 -7.72
CA ALA A 124 -4.97 7.48 -8.12
C ALA A 124 -4.72 5.99 -8.47
N MET A 125 -5.53 5.08 -7.93
CA MET A 125 -5.52 3.65 -8.22
C MET A 125 -6.57 3.24 -9.26
N GLY A 126 -7.29 4.20 -9.85
CA GLY A 126 -8.34 3.96 -10.84
C GLY A 126 -9.70 3.59 -10.27
N VAL A 127 -9.91 3.71 -8.95
CA VAL A 127 -11.21 3.48 -8.31
C VAL A 127 -11.90 4.82 -8.10
N GLN A 128 -13.08 5.02 -8.67
CA GLN A 128 -13.86 6.25 -8.48
C GLN A 128 -14.76 6.12 -7.24
N LEU A 129 -14.80 7.19 -6.45
CA LEU A 129 -15.71 7.33 -5.32
C LEU A 129 -16.73 8.42 -5.65
N ASP A 130 -17.98 8.05 -5.84
CA ASP A 130 -19.05 9.02 -6.05
C ASP A 130 -19.42 9.67 -4.71
N LEU A 131 -19.23 11.00 -4.64
CA LEU A 131 -19.54 11.81 -3.47
C LEU A 131 -20.97 12.36 -3.51
N HIS A 132 -21.61 12.41 -4.67
CA HIS A 132 -23.00 12.84 -4.81
C HIS A 132 -23.98 11.73 -4.41
N GLN A 133 -23.60 10.47 -4.67
CA GLN A 133 -24.35 9.30 -4.25
C GLN A 133 -23.44 8.34 -3.45
N PRO A 134 -23.29 8.55 -2.13
CA PRO A 134 -22.43 7.73 -1.30
C PRO A 134 -22.90 6.27 -1.28
N LEU A 135 -22.11 5.39 -1.88
CA LEU A 135 -22.36 3.94 -1.91
C LEU A 135 -21.17 3.16 -1.32
N PRO A 136 -21.41 1.96 -0.76
CA PRO A 136 -20.34 1.09 -0.32
C PRO A 136 -19.43 0.68 -1.49
N VAL A 137 -18.12 0.66 -1.24
CA VAL A 137 -17.12 0.25 -2.23
C VAL A 137 -16.71 -1.21 -1.99
N CYS A 138 -16.57 -1.98 -3.06
CA CYS A 138 -16.09 -3.36 -2.97
C CYS A 138 -14.63 -3.40 -2.48
N GLN A 139 -14.39 -3.91 -1.27
CA GLN A 139 -13.04 -3.98 -0.68
C GLN A 139 -12.08 -4.86 -1.48
N ALA A 140 -12.58 -5.97 -2.05
CA ALA A 140 -11.77 -6.85 -2.89
C ALA A 140 -11.29 -6.11 -4.16
N ALA A 141 -12.16 -5.30 -4.79
CA ALA A 141 -11.79 -4.50 -5.95
C ALA A 141 -10.72 -3.46 -5.62
N VAL A 142 -10.85 -2.78 -4.47
CA VAL A 142 -9.81 -1.83 -3.99
C VAL A 142 -8.50 -2.56 -3.72
N GLN A 143 -8.54 -3.75 -3.12
CA GLN A 143 -7.35 -4.54 -2.86
C GLN A 143 -6.62 -4.92 -4.16
N SER A 144 -7.36 -5.37 -5.18
CA SER A 144 -6.80 -5.66 -6.51
C SER A 144 -6.22 -4.41 -7.17
N ALA A 145 -6.93 -3.27 -7.08
CA ALA A 145 -6.45 -1.99 -7.61
C ALA A 145 -5.16 -1.51 -6.93
N CYS A 146 -5.05 -1.63 -5.60
CA CYS A 146 -3.82 -1.36 -4.85
C CYS A 146 -2.64 -2.20 -5.35
N SER A 147 -2.85 -3.51 -5.52
CA SER A 147 -1.82 -4.45 -5.99
C SER A 147 -1.39 -4.13 -7.43
N ALA A 148 -2.35 -3.91 -8.34
CA ALA A 148 -2.09 -3.57 -9.73
C ALA A 148 -1.35 -2.23 -9.86
N TRP A 149 -1.77 -1.22 -9.09
CA TRP A 149 -1.09 0.07 -9.01
C TRP A 149 0.36 -0.08 -8.54
N GLN A 150 0.59 -0.87 -7.48
CA GLN A 150 1.94 -1.10 -6.97
C GLN A 150 2.81 -1.82 -8.00
N LEU A 151 2.29 -2.88 -8.65
CA LEU A 151 3.02 -3.62 -9.66
C LEU A 151 3.43 -2.71 -10.84
N LYS A 152 2.50 -1.90 -11.34
CA LYS A 152 2.78 -0.91 -12.39
C LYS A 152 3.88 0.06 -11.95
N HIS A 153 3.78 0.61 -10.74
CA HIS A 153 4.78 1.54 -10.23
C HIS A 153 6.16 0.90 -10.05
N LEU A 154 6.22 -0.39 -9.70
CA LEU A 154 7.47 -1.14 -9.64
C LEU A 154 8.07 -1.42 -11.02
N GLN A 155 7.25 -1.74 -12.01
CA GLN A 155 7.68 -1.89 -13.40
C GLN A 155 8.23 -0.57 -13.95
N ASP A 156 7.53 0.54 -13.73
CA ASP A 156 7.97 1.89 -14.13
C ASP A 156 9.26 2.31 -13.39
N ALA A 157 9.46 1.87 -12.15
CA ALA A 157 10.70 2.12 -11.42
C ALA A 157 11.85 1.23 -11.93
N ALA A 158 11.55 0.03 -12.43
CA ALA A 158 12.52 -0.90 -13.00
C ALA A 158 13.09 -0.39 -14.33
N THR A 159 12.31 0.34 -15.12
CA THR A 159 12.74 0.86 -16.42
C THR A 159 13.65 2.09 -16.33
N ARG A 160 13.83 2.68 -15.14
CA ARG A 160 14.70 3.85 -14.93
C ARG A 160 16.19 3.47 -14.98
N GLU A 161 17.00 4.38 -15.52
CA GLU A 161 18.47 4.24 -15.52
C GLU A 161 19.02 4.09 -14.10
N GLY A 162 19.92 3.13 -13.89
CA GLY A 162 20.52 2.83 -12.58
C GLY A 162 19.69 1.91 -11.67
N ALA A 163 18.51 1.44 -12.09
CA ALA A 163 17.65 0.52 -11.33
C ALA A 163 18.07 -0.96 -11.43
N SER A 164 19.36 -1.27 -11.63
CA SER A 164 19.86 -2.63 -11.93
C SER A 164 19.47 -3.68 -10.89
N LYS A 165 19.47 -3.31 -9.59
CA LYS A 165 19.04 -4.22 -8.50
C LYS A 165 17.55 -4.55 -8.54
N LEU A 166 16.72 -3.59 -8.94
CA LEU A 166 15.27 -3.76 -9.01
C LEU A 166 14.90 -4.54 -10.27
N GLN A 167 15.56 -4.25 -11.40
CA GLN A 167 15.46 -5.02 -12.65
C GLN A 167 15.78 -6.50 -12.45
N HIS A 168 16.89 -6.79 -11.77
CA HIS A 168 17.27 -8.18 -11.46
C HIS A 168 16.20 -8.91 -10.66
N TYR A 169 15.58 -8.23 -9.68
CA TYR A 169 14.54 -8.84 -8.86
C TYR A 169 13.23 -9.06 -9.63
N THR A 170 12.80 -8.06 -10.42
CA THR A 170 11.56 -8.17 -11.19
C THR A 170 11.69 -9.19 -12.32
N GLN A 171 12.84 -9.28 -12.98
CA GLN A 171 13.07 -10.19 -14.11
C GLN A 171 13.50 -11.60 -13.68
N GLY A 172 14.27 -11.74 -12.59
CA GLY A 172 14.85 -13.01 -12.17
C GLY A 172 14.12 -13.74 -11.05
N VAL A 173 13.39 -13.03 -10.18
CA VAL A 173 12.68 -13.62 -9.02
C VAL A 173 11.16 -13.59 -9.22
N CYS A 174 10.63 -12.51 -9.79
CA CYS A 174 9.19 -12.41 -10.10
C CYS A 174 8.84 -12.93 -11.50
N GLY A 175 9.80 -12.96 -12.43
CA GLY A 175 9.65 -13.55 -13.75
C GLY A 175 10.16 -14.99 -13.75
N CYS A 176 9.31 -15.95 -14.08
CA CYS A 176 9.73 -17.32 -14.36
C CYS A 176 10.76 -17.32 -15.51
N GLN A 177 12.05 -17.46 -15.20
CA GLN A 177 12.97 -18.11 -16.13
C GLN A 177 13.00 -19.61 -15.83
N PRO A 178 12.39 -20.46 -16.67
CA PRO A 178 12.64 -21.90 -16.59
C PRO A 178 14.09 -22.14 -17.02
N GLY A 179 15.00 -22.37 -16.07
CA GLY A 179 16.28 -23.02 -16.36
C GLY A 179 17.58 -22.44 -15.82
N HIS A 180 17.58 -21.46 -14.89
CA HIS A 180 18.84 -20.97 -14.30
C HIS A 180 18.92 -21.20 -12.78
N THR A 181 19.33 -22.42 -12.42
CA THR A 181 19.98 -22.70 -11.13
C THR A 181 21.39 -22.13 -11.15
N ARG A 182 21.61 -20.93 -10.63
CA ARG A 182 22.98 -20.49 -10.26
C ARG A 182 23.01 -19.85 -8.87
N GLY A 183 23.58 -20.62 -7.94
CA GLY A 183 24.43 -20.16 -6.84
C GLY A 183 23.80 -19.17 -5.87
N LEU A 184 22.99 -19.68 -4.95
CA LEU A 184 22.72 -18.99 -3.69
C LEU A 184 24.04 -18.87 -2.90
N PRO A 185 24.42 -17.67 -2.40
CA PRO A 185 25.44 -17.59 -1.36
C PRO A 185 24.92 -18.28 -0.08
N ASP A 186 25.79 -19.04 0.58
CA ASP A 186 25.54 -20.01 1.68
C ASP A 186 24.77 -19.51 2.92
N GLY A 187 24.27 -18.27 2.93
CA GLY A 187 23.43 -17.74 4.00
C GLY A 187 21.95 -18.13 3.94
N CYS A 188 21.46 -18.63 2.81
CA CYS A 188 20.03 -18.91 2.59
C CYS A 188 19.61 -20.33 3.02
N ALA A 189 20.56 -21.26 3.14
CA ALA A 189 20.29 -22.66 3.44
C ALA A 189 19.69 -22.91 4.85
N ARG A 190 19.80 -21.94 5.78
CA ARG A 190 19.17 -22.02 7.11
C ARG A 190 17.74 -21.49 7.18
N ALA A 191 17.27 -20.72 6.19
CA ALA A 191 15.90 -20.24 6.15
C ALA A 191 14.93 -21.29 5.56
N GLN A 192 15.43 -22.26 4.79
CA GLN A 192 14.62 -23.29 4.14
C GLN A 192 14.19 -24.45 5.06
N GLN A 193 14.75 -24.57 6.27
CA GLN A 193 14.35 -25.62 7.21
C GLN A 193 13.25 -25.20 8.20
N ALA A 194 12.83 -23.94 8.18
CA ALA A 194 11.75 -23.44 9.02
C ALA A 194 10.47 -23.19 8.19
N GLY A 195 9.73 -24.27 7.94
CA GLY A 195 8.29 -24.18 7.70
C GLY A 195 7.87 -24.00 6.25
N THR A 196 7.32 -25.08 5.72
CA THR A 196 6.32 -25.11 4.64
C THR A 196 5.26 -24.01 4.82
N ALA A 197 5.39 -22.89 4.11
CA ALA A 197 4.34 -21.89 3.92
C ALA A 197 4.59 -21.14 2.61
N GLY A 198 3.50 -20.86 1.89
CA GLY A 198 3.46 -20.41 0.50
C GLY A 198 4.48 -19.34 0.09
N THR A 199 5.02 -19.56 -1.10
CA THR A 199 5.68 -18.62 -2.01
C THR A 199 5.61 -17.15 -1.60
N ALA A 200 6.78 -16.56 -1.31
CA ALA A 200 7.03 -15.18 -0.88
C ALA A 200 6.56 -14.07 -1.85
N ALA A 201 5.79 -14.39 -2.89
CA ALA A 201 5.32 -13.45 -3.90
C ALA A 201 3.81 -13.53 -4.16
N HIS A 202 3.03 -14.15 -3.27
CA HIS A 202 1.61 -14.42 -3.54
C HIS A 202 0.77 -13.15 -3.85
N TRP A 203 1.08 -11.98 -3.31
CA TRP A 203 0.39 -10.72 -3.69
C TRP A 203 0.88 -10.10 -5.01
N LEU A 204 2.06 -10.49 -5.52
CA LEU A 204 2.52 -10.08 -6.84
C LEU A 204 1.88 -10.96 -7.93
N SER A 205 1.60 -12.24 -7.65
CA SER A 205 0.93 -13.17 -8.56
C SER A 205 -0.59 -13.02 -8.62
N LEU A 206 -1.22 -12.39 -7.63
CA LEU A 206 -2.68 -12.16 -7.60
C LEU A 206 -3.17 -11.00 -8.50
N GLY A 207 -2.26 -10.34 -9.24
CA GLY A 207 -2.57 -9.23 -10.14
C GLY A 207 -2.47 -9.56 -11.63
N ALA A 208 -2.34 -10.84 -12.00
CA ALA A 208 -2.35 -11.32 -13.37
C ALA A 208 -3.69 -11.98 -13.71
#